data_AF-A0A258Y538-F1
#
_entry.id   AF-A0A258Y538-F1
#
_cell.length_a   1.000
_cell.length_b   1.000
_cell.length_c   1.000
_cell.angle_alpha   90.00
_cell.angle_beta   90.00
_cell.angle_gamma   90.00
#
_symmetry.space_group_name_H-M   'P 1'
#
loop_
_entity.id
_entity.type
_entity.pdbx_description
1 polymer ?
#
loop_
_entity_poly.entity_id
_entity_poly.type
_entity_poly.pdbx_seq_one_letter_code
_entity_poly.pdbx_strand_id
1 'polypeptide(L)'
;MICLHFFEGPFWNITPNWFDWFSVLVSIVSIFGGYWIATKIYSKEKWDKIFEEKELLSSEINLFKNSLTQLSSSVSNQIQSLKEYSEKQDFKLEFNQGVHADFLHFINVKYLYKEIGVNKHEEIHKINRLLSSLYTLNDFRTSLRNELRTYIKKYNFHEDKFYSYRKLLYTKYFELCNQRGVDFIFENGIKKWKFRDDDLFMINYTENRIKIFGDQEVITEGGLKDRAKLTERFIIPLVHISADYIPEDYNAIEINDIANEVNTAHTDMVYATTTHFQAVNSYLDILVDINDKIAEYLK
;
A
#
# COMPACT_ATOMS: atom_id res chain seq x y z
N MET A 1 64.89 -45.38 33.13
CA MET A 1 64.60 -46.25 31.97
C MET A 1 63.96 -47.50 32.55
N ILE A 2 62.63 -47.52 32.67
CA ILE A 2 61.97 -48.49 33.56
C ILE A 2 61.75 -49.79 32.79
N CYS A 3 62.68 -50.72 32.99
CA CYS A 3 62.56 -52.13 32.62
C CYS A 3 61.53 -52.79 33.54
N LEU A 4 60.45 -53.34 32.96
CA LEU A 4 59.53 -54.26 33.64
C LEU A 4 59.99 -55.68 33.37
N HIS A 5 60.71 -56.27 34.32
CA HIS A 5 60.97 -57.70 34.38
C HIS A 5 59.69 -58.41 34.85
N PHE A 6 59.11 -59.25 34.00
CA PHE A 6 58.08 -60.21 34.39
C PHE A 6 58.71 -61.28 35.30
N PHE A 7 58.20 -61.41 36.52
CA PHE A 7 58.50 -62.53 37.41
C PHE A 7 57.53 -63.67 37.09
N GLU A 8 58.04 -64.80 36.60
CA GLU A 8 57.34 -66.09 36.57
C GLU A 8 57.63 -66.85 37.86
N GLY A 9 56.59 -67.21 38.62
CA GLY A 9 56.67 -68.00 39.85
C GLY A 9 55.32 -68.64 40.20
N PRO A 10 55.29 -69.76 40.94
CA PRO A 10 54.10 -70.61 41.08
C PRO A 10 52.97 -69.96 41.91
N PHE A 11 51.75 -70.19 41.44
CA PHE A 11 50.48 -69.52 41.79
C PHE A 11 49.91 -69.74 43.21
N TRP A 12 50.69 -70.14 44.21
CA TRP A 12 50.15 -70.47 45.54
C TRP A 12 50.94 -69.82 46.69
N ASN A 13 50.37 -68.73 47.20
CA ASN A 13 50.67 -67.93 48.41
C ASN A 13 51.16 -66.50 48.16
N ILE A 14 50.26 -65.65 47.67
CA ILE A 14 50.38 -64.20 47.82
C ILE A 14 49.19 -63.75 48.67
N THR A 15 49.39 -63.57 49.98
CA THR A 15 48.50 -62.74 50.79
C THR A 15 48.52 -61.33 50.20
N PRO A 16 47.37 -60.67 49.97
CA PRO A 16 47.35 -59.38 49.30
C PRO A 16 48.25 -58.41 50.06
N ASN A 17 49.24 -57.85 49.34
CA ASN A 17 50.21 -56.95 49.94
C ASN A 17 49.49 -55.64 50.29
N TRP A 18 49.87 -54.95 51.36
CA TRP A 18 49.20 -53.69 51.77
C TRP A 18 49.19 -52.64 50.64
N PHE A 19 50.17 -52.75 49.72
CA PHE A 19 50.30 -51.95 48.52
C PHE A 19 49.21 -52.21 47.46
N ASP A 20 48.73 -53.45 47.33
CA ASP A 20 47.63 -53.80 46.39
C ASP A 20 46.33 -53.15 46.87
N TRP A 21 46.03 -53.25 48.16
CA TRP A 21 44.90 -52.56 48.79
C TRP A 21 45.00 -51.04 48.67
N PHE A 22 46.20 -50.47 48.82
CA PHE A 22 46.44 -49.04 48.62
C PHE A 22 46.19 -48.62 47.17
N SER A 23 46.64 -49.41 46.18
CA SER A 23 46.42 -49.13 44.76
C SER A 23 44.93 -49.15 44.38
N VAL A 24 44.15 -50.08 44.95
CA VAL A 24 42.70 -50.16 44.80
C VAL A 24 42.04 -48.92 45.42
N LEU A 25 42.47 -48.51 46.61
CA LEU A 25 41.95 -47.33 47.29
C LEU A 25 42.25 -46.04 46.52
N VAL A 26 43.48 -45.89 45.99
CA VAL A 26 43.87 -44.77 45.13
C VAL A 26 43.07 -44.77 43.83
N SER A 27 42.80 -45.94 43.23
CA SER A 27 41.99 -46.06 42.02
C SER A 27 40.53 -45.67 42.27
N ILE A 28 39.93 -46.12 43.37
CA ILE A 28 38.56 -45.74 43.78
C ILE A 28 38.49 -44.23 44.02
N VAL A 29 39.45 -43.64 44.76
CA VAL A 29 39.51 -42.20 45.02
C VAL A 29 39.70 -41.41 43.72
N SER A 30 40.50 -41.91 42.78
CA SER A 30 40.73 -41.27 41.47
C SER A 30 39.47 -41.30 40.59
N ILE A 31 38.74 -42.42 40.58
CA ILE A 31 37.46 -42.56 39.87
C ILE A 31 36.40 -41.65 40.50
N PHE A 32 36.30 -41.61 41.83
CA PHE A 32 35.36 -40.72 42.52
C PHE A 32 35.70 -39.25 42.32
N GLY A 33 37.00 -38.89 42.39
CA GLY A 33 37.48 -37.54 42.13
C GLY A 33 37.20 -37.11 40.70
N GLY A 34 37.47 -37.99 39.72
CA GLY A 34 37.15 -37.77 38.31
C GLY A 34 35.65 -37.60 38.07
N TYR A 35 34.82 -38.45 38.66
CA TYR A 35 33.36 -38.35 38.60
C TYR A 35 32.83 -37.05 39.22
N TRP A 36 33.37 -36.63 40.37
CA TRP A 36 32.98 -35.39 41.03
C TRP A 36 33.35 -34.14 40.22
N ILE A 37 34.55 -34.12 39.63
CA ILE A 37 34.99 -33.04 38.73
C ILE A 37 34.12 -33.01 37.47
N ALA A 38 33.89 -34.17 36.84
CA ALA A 38 33.08 -34.28 35.63
C ALA A 38 31.62 -33.85 35.86
N THR A 39 31.00 -34.27 36.97
CA THR A 39 29.64 -33.84 37.32
C THR A 39 29.55 -32.35 37.61
N LYS A 40 30.55 -31.77 38.27
CA LYS A 40 30.63 -30.32 38.51
C LYS A 40 30.75 -29.54 37.20
N ILE A 41 31.65 -29.94 36.29
CA ILE A 41 31.82 -29.32 34.97
C ILE A 41 30.53 -29.46 34.15
N TYR A 42 29.97 -30.66 34.05
CA TYR A 42 28.72 -30.92 33.33
C TYR A 42 27.55 -30.09 33.87
N SER A 43 27.42 -29.98 35.20
CA SER A 43 26.36 -29.17 35.79
C SER A 43 26.54 -27.69 35.46
N LYS A 44 27.79 -27.18 35.51
CA LYS A 44 28.10 -25.80 35.12
C LYS A 44 27.79 -25.54 33.65
N GLU A 45 28.28 -26.39 32.74
CA GLU A 45 27.99 -26.26 31.29
C GLU A 45 26.50 -26.30 30.99
N LYS A 46 25.73 -27.14 31.71
CA LYS A 46 24.28 -27.19 31.58
C LYS A 46 23.63 -25.87 32.03
N TRP A 47 24.09 -25.29 33.14
CA TRP A 47 23.59 -24.00 33.62
C TRP A 47 23.96 -22.85 32.68
N ASP A 48 25.21 -22.80 32.21
CA ASP A 48 25.70 -21.80 31.27
C ASP A 48 24.88 -21.86 29.97
N LYS A 49 24.63 -23.06 29.43
CA LYS A 49 23.78 -23.26 28.25
C LYS A 49 22.33 -22.80 28.45
N ILE A 50 21.75 -23.04 29.63
CA ILE A 50 20.39 -22.57 29.96
C ILE A 50 20.38 -21.04 30.06
N PHE A 51 21.43 -20.43 30.60
CA PHE A 51 21.55 -18.99 30.70
C PHE A 51 21.69 -18.35 29.31
N GLU A 52 22.60 -18.85 28.47
CA GLU A 52 22.78 -18.41 27.08
C GLU A 52 21.49 -18.54 26.27
N GLU A 53 20.76 -19.67 26.39
CA GLU A 53 19.49 -19.86 25.68
C GLU A 53 18.42 -18.84 26.11
N LYS A 54 18.37 -18.48 27.40
CA LYS A 54 17.45 -17.44 27.90
C LYS A 54 17.84 -16.06 27.41
N GLU A 55 19.13 -15.74 27.37
CA GLU A 55 19.64 -14.46 26.88
C GLU A 55 19.37 -14.29 25.39
N LEU A 56 19.65 -15.32 24.59
CA LEU A 56 19.32 -15.36 23.16
C LEU A 56 17.82 -15.19 22.92
N LEU A 57 16.99 -15.93 23.68
CA LEU A 57 15.54 -15.81 23.59
C LEU A 57 15.09 -14.38 23.89
N SER A 58 15.54 -13.78 25.00
CA SER A 58 15.21 -12.40 25.36
C SER A 58 15.67 -11.39 24.31
N SER A 59 16.84 -11.58 23.73
CA SER A 59 17.39 -10.71 22.69
C SER A 59 16.52 -10.74 21.43
N GLU A 60 16.15 -11.92 20.95
CA GLU A 60 15.28 -12.11 19.78
C GLU A 60 13.90 -11.48 19.96
N ILE A 61 13.30 -11.66 21.14
CA ILE A 61 12.01 -11.05 21.49
C ILE A 61 12.11 -9.53 21.49
N ASN A 62 13.17 -8.99 22.09
CA ASN A 62 13.38 -7.54 22.16
C ASN A 62 13.61 -6.96 20.76
N LEU A 63 14.39 -7.63 19.92
CA LEU A 63 14.58 -7.25 18.52
C LEU A 63 13.23 -7.23 17.79
N PHE A 64 12.41 -8.28 17.93
CA PHE A 64 11.08 -8.32 17.33
C PHE A 64 10.19 -7.17 17.80
N LYS A 65 10.10 -6.92 19.12
CA LYS A 65 9.29 -5.82 19.68
C LYS A 65 9.77 -4.44 19.21
N ASN A 66 11.08 -4.24 19.12
CA ASN A 66 11.67 -3.00 18.62
C ASN A 66 11.33 -2.78 17.14
N SER A 67 11.46 -3.82 16.31
CA SER A 67 11.08 -3.77 14.89
C SER A 67 9.59 -3.50 14.72
N LEU A 68 8.72 -4.12 15.51
CA LEU A 68 7.29 -3.84 15.50
C LEU A 68 6.96 -2.41 15.90
N THR A 69 7.66 -1.86 16.90
CA THR A 69 7.47 -0.47 17.33
C THR A 69 7.84 0.52 16.22
N GLN A 70 8.98 0.29 15.55
CA GLN A 70 9.39 1.10 14.40
C GLN A 70 8.39 0.98 13.25
N LEU A 71 7.96 -0.24 12.94
CA LEU A 71 6.97 -0.49 11.89
C LEU A 71 5.63 0.20 12.21
N SER A 72 5.13 0.09 13.44
CA SER A 72 3.86 0.72 13.85
C SER A 72 3.90 2.24 13.68
N SER A 73 5.03 2.88 13.98
CA SER A 73 5.22 4.32 13.71
C SER A 73 5.13 4.63 12.21
N SER A 74 5.83 3.86 11.37
CA SER A 74 5.77 4.02 9.91
C SER A 74 4.38 3.75 9.33
N VAL A 75 3.69 2.71 9.82
CA VAL A 75 2.31 2.37 9.43
C VAL A 75 1.35 3.49 9.83
N SER A 76 1.47 4.02 11.05
CA SER A 76 0.64 5.13 11.53
C SER A 76 0.81 6.39 10.68
N ASN A 77 2.05 6.72 10.32
CA ASN A 77 2.33 7.84 9.42
C ASN A 77 1.72 7.60 8.03
N GLN A 78 1.82 6.38 7.48
CA GLN A 78 1.23 6.07 6.18
C GLN A 78 -0.31 6.11 6.21
N ILE A 79 -0.94 5.66 7.30
CA ILE A 79 -2.39 5.79 7.55
C ILE A 79 -2.79 7.27 7.50
N GLN A 80 -2.06 8.14 8.19
CA GLN A 80 -2.33 9.57 8.18
C GLN A 80 -2.20 10.16 6.77
N SER A 81 -1.12 9.84 6.04
CA SER A 81 -0.95 10.27 4.65
C SER A 81 -2.08 9.80 3.73
N LEU A 82 -2.58 8.57 3.88
CA LEU A 82 -3.70 8.05 3.08
C LEU A 82 -5.04 8.73 3.41
N LYS A 83 -5.28 9.07 4.69
CA LYS A 83 -6.47 9.83 5.11
C LYS A 83 -6.45 11.23 4.52
N GLU A 84 -5.34 11.95 4.67
CA GLU A 84 -5.19 13.29 4.08
C GLU A 84 -5.31 13.27 2.56
N TYR A 85 -4.75 12.25 1.92
CA TYR A 85 -4.86 12.05 0.48
C TYR A 85 -6.32 11.83 0.04
N SER A 86 -7.09 11.05 0.81
CA SER A 86 -8.51 10.78 0.55
C SER A 86 -9.41 12.01 0.75
N GLU A 87 -9.03 12.91 1.66
CA GLU A 87 -9.72 14.19 1.89
C GLU A 87 -9.41 15.22 0.81
N LYS A 88 -8.12 15.38 0.45
CA LYS A 88 -7.68 16.37 -0.54
C LYS A 88 -7.98 15.97 -1.99
N GLN A 89 -7.99 14.67 -2.26
CA GLN A 89 -8.20 14.07 -3.58
C GLN A 89 -7.31 14.64 -4.70
N ASP A 90 -6.07 14.99 -4.36
CA ASP A 90 -5.10 15.46 -5.35
C ASP A 90 -4.28 14.29 -5.94
N PHE A 91 -3.29 14.59 -6.76
CA PHE A 91 -2.36 13.58 -7.31
C PHE A 91 -1.11 13.39 -6.45
N LYS A 92 -1.10 13.89 -5.20
CA LYS A 92 0.09 13.92 -4.33
C LYS A 92 -0.08 12.98 -3.15
N LEU A 93 0.10 11.69 -3.41
CA LEU A 93 0.19 10.68 -2.36
C LEU A 93 1.62 10.58 -1.82
N GLU A 94 1.77 10.66 -0.51
CA GLU A 94 3.03 10.44 0.19
C GLU A 94 3.24 8.96 0.54
N PHE A 95 4.49 8.51 0.40
CA PHE A 95 4.90 7.12 0.65
C PHE A 95 5.93 7.06 1.77
N ASN A 96 5.57 6.43 2.88
CA ASN A 96 6.50 6.17 3.98
C ASN A 96 7.38 4.95 3.65
N GLN A 97 8.71 5.13 3.66
CA GLN A 97 9.64 4.07 3.27
C GLN A 97 9.72 2.94 4.30
N GLY A 98 9.38 3.19 5.56
CA GLY A 98 9.46 2.22 6.66
C GLY A 98 8.27 1.25 6.74
N VAL A 99 7.31 1.33 5.82
CA VAL A 99 6.20 0.35 5.73
C VAL A 99 6.68 -0.88 4.95
N HIS A 100 7.46 -1.72 5.62
CA HIS A 100 7.93 -3.02 5.12
C HIS A 100 8.23 -3.94 6.31
N ALA A 101 8.13 -5.26 6.09
CA ALA A 101 8.31 -6.26 7.13
C ALA A 101 9.56 -7.13 6.91
N ASP A 102 10.60 -6.60 6.27
CA ASP A 102 11.82 -7.36 5.92
C ASP A 102 12.51 -7.95 7.16
N PHE A 103 12.33 -7.34 8.33
CA PHE A 103 12.88 -7.86 9.59
C PHE A 103 12.38 -9.29 9.89
N LEU A 104 11.20 -9.69 9.40
CA LEU A 104 10.66 -11.03 9.57
C LEU A 104 11.58 -12.14 9.02
N HIS A 105 12.42 -11.83 8.03
CA HIS A 105 13.40 -12.80 7.51
C HIS A 105 14.51 -13.14 8.52
N PHE A 106 14.72 -12.28 9.52
CA PHE A 106 15.77 -12.42 10.52
C PHE A 106 15.24 -12.92 11.87
N ILE A 107 13.91 -13.00 12.05
CA ILE A 107 13.29 -13.43 13.30
C ILE A 107 13.09 -14.93 13.31
N ASN A 108 13.56 -15.58 14.37
CA ASN A 108 13.26 -16.98 14.61
C ASN A 108 11.97 -17.14 15.42
N VAL A 109 10.87 -17.44 14.72
CA VAL A 109 9.52 -17.61 15.28
C VAL A 109 9.47 -18.63 16.42
N LYS A 110 10.37 -19.63 16.44
CA LYS A 110 10.48 -20.60 17.53
C LYS A 110 10.72 -19.91 18.89
N TYR A 111 11.50 -18.83 18.92
CA TYR A 111 11.76 -18.10 20.16
C TYR A 111 10.54 -17.33 20.64
N LEU A 112 9.72 -16.80 19.73
CA LEU A 112 8.43 -16.16 20.07
C LEU A 112 7.49 -17.18 20.73
N TYR A 113 7.36 -18.38 20.16
CA TYR A 113 6.51 -19.42 20.77
C TYR A 113 7.06 -19.94 22.09
N LYS A 114 8.39 -20.02 22.24
CA LYS A 114 9.04 -20.44 23.49
C LYS A 114 8.80 -19.46 24.63
N GLU A 115 8.79 -18.15 24.37
CA GLU A 115 8.49 -17.11 25.37
C GLU A 115 7.13 -17.33 26.02
N ILE A 116 6.13 -17.57 25.17
CA ILE A 116 4.73 -17.69 25.57
C ILE A 116 4.46 -19.06 26.22
N GLY A 117 5.11 -20.10 25.72
CA GLY A 117 4.89 -21.49 26.08
C GLY A 117 3.96 -22.19 25.10
N VAL A 118 4.38 -23.35 24.60
CA VAL A 118 3.74 -24.11 23.50
C VAL A 118 2.29 -24.53 23.81
N ASN A 119 1.92 -24.54 25.09
CA ASN A 119 0.60 -24.96 25.57
C ASN A 119 -0.46 -23.83 25.52
N LYS A 120 -0.05 -22.57 25.26
CA LYS A 120 -0.96 -21.43 25.16
C LYS A 120 -1.43 -21.23 23.71
N HIS A 121 -2.34 -22.08 23.26
CA HIS A 121 -2.79 -22.09 21.85
C HIS A 121 -3.36 -20.75 21.37
N GLU A 122 -4.14 -20.05 22.22
CA GLU A 122 -4.75 -18.76 21.84
C GLU A 122 -3.70 -17.67 21.56
N GLU A 123 -2.71 -17.53 22.44
CA GLU A 123 -1.58 -16.60 22.28
C GLU A 123 -0.76 -16.91 21.01
N ILE A 124 -0.51 -18.20 20.74
CA ILE A 124 0.18 -18.64 19.51
C ILE A 124 -0.65 -18.28 18.27
N HIS A 125 -1.97 -18.42 18.33
CA HIS A 125 -2.85 -17.99 17.24
C HIS A 125 -2.79 -16.47 17.00
N LYS A 126 -2.67 -15.65 18.06
CA LYS A 126 -2.47 -14.20 17.93
C LYS A 126 -1.16 -13.87 17.23
N ILE A 127 -0.06 -14.51 17.61
CA ILE A 127 1.24 -14.38 16.90
C ILE A 127 1.07 -14.75 15.42
N ASN A 128 0.45 -15.88 15.12
CA ASN A 128 0.30 -16.33 13.74
C ASN A 128 -0.54 -15.36 12.90
N ARG A 129 -1.59 -14.79 13.47
CA ARG A 129 -2.39 -13.74 12.82
C ARG A 129 -1.56 -12.48 12.57
N LEU A 130 -0.78 -12.04 13.56
CA LEU A 130 0.15 -10.92 13.40
C LEU A 130 1.13 -11.19 12.26
N LEU A 131 1.88 -12.30 12.32
CA LEU A 131 2.86 -12.66 11.29
C LEU A 131 2.24 -12.72 9.91
N SER A 132 1.08 -13.38 9.76
CA SER A 132 0.35 -13.43 8.49
C SER A 132 -0.01 -12.04 7.97
N SER A 133 -0.39 -11.11 8.86
CA SER A 133 -0.76 -9.75 8.46
C SER A 133 0.48 -8.94 8.07
N LEU A 134 1.58 -9.08 8.81
CA LEU A 134 2.86 -8.45 8.50
C LEU A 134 3.42 -8.88 7.14
N TYR A 135 3.26 -10.15 6.75
CA TYR A 135 3.68 -10.61 5.42
C TYR A 135 2.94 -9.92 4.27
N THR A 136 1.71 -9.43 4.48
CA THR A 136 0.99 -8.67 3.45
C THR A 136 1.63 -7.30 3.16
N LEU A 137 2.49 -6.80 4.06
CA LEU A 137 3.20 -5.52 3.85
C LEU A 137 4.33 -5.61 2.82
N ASN A 138 4.83 -6.81 2.50
CA ASN A 138 5.98 -6.96 1.61
C ASN A 138 5.73 -6.31 0.23
N ASP A 139 4.52 -6.46 -0.30
CA ASP A 139 4.15 -5.90 -1.60
C ASP A 139 3.31 -4.63 -1.51
N PHE A 140 2.97 -4.16 -0.30
CA PHE A 140 2.06 -3.04 -0.06
C PHE A 140 2.50 -1.78 -0.81
N ARG A 141 3.75 -1.35 -0.60
CA ARG A 141 4.26 -0.09 -1.17
C ARG A 141 4.30 -0.13 -2.70
N THR A 142 4.69 -1.27 -3.26
CA THR A 142 4.73 -1.47 -4.71
C THR A 142 3.32 -1.46 -5.29
N SER A 143 2.39 -2.14 -4.64
CA SER A 143 0.99 -2.21 -5.06
C SER A 143 0.32 -0.83 -5.03
N LEU A 144 0.47 -0.08 -3.93
CA LEU A 144 -0.05 1.28 -3.80
C LEU A 144 0.55 2.26 -4.83
N ARG A 145 1.87 2.17 -5.09
CA ARG A 145 2.52 2.98 -6.14
C ARG A 145 2.01 2.63 -7.53
N ASN A 146 1.82 1.35 -7.83
CA ASN A 146 1.33 0.90 -9.11
C ASN A 146 -0.13 1.30 -9.33
N GLU A 147 -0.95 1.26 -8.27
CA GLU A 147 -2.32 1.76 -8.29
C GLU A 147 -2.34 3.26 -8.65
N LEU A 148 -1.60 4.08 -7.91
CA LEU A 148 -1.50 5.52 -8.18
C LEU A 148 -1.04 5.82 -9.62
N ARG A 149 0.00 5.13 -10.09
CA ARG A 149 0.49 5.28 -11.47
C ARG A 149 -0.57 4.92 -12.50
N THR A 150 -1.31 3.85 -12.26
CA THR A 150 -2.38 3.38 -13.14
C THR A 150 -3.54 4.36 -13.16
N TYR A 151 -3.93 4.86 -11.99
CA TYR A 151 -4.94 5.90 -11.83
C TYR A 151 -4.57 7.16 -12.62
N ILE A 152 -3.38 7.75 -12.37
CA ILE A 152 -2.92 8.96 -13.07
C ILE A 152 -2.92 8.74 -14.58
N LYS A 153 -2.39 7.60 -15.05
CA LYS A 153 -2.35 7.29 -16.48
C LYS A 153 -3.75 7.21 -17.09
N LYS A 154 -4.70 6.52 -16.44
CA LYS A 154 -6.08 6.42 -16.91
C LYS A 154 -6.78 7.77 -16.89
N TYR A 155 -6.68 8.50 -15.78
CA TYR A 155 -7.28 9.82 -15.62
C TYR A 155 -6.80 10.77 -16.72
N ASN A 156 -5.48 10.89 -16.93
CA ASN A 156 -4.92 11.77 -17.94
C ASN A 156 -5.34 11.40 -19.37
N PHE A 157 -5.45 10.10 -19.67
CA PHE A 157 -5.94 9.64 -20.97
C PHE A 157 -7.37 10.13 -21.26
N HIS A 158 -8.25 10.09 -20.27
CA HIS A 158 -9.61 10.62 -20.41
C HIS A 158 -9.63 12.15 -20.36
N GLU A 159 -8.75 12.78 -19.57
CA GLU A 159 -8.63 14.23 -19.51
C GLU A 159 -8.23 14.83 -20.88
N ASP A 160 -7.31 14.19 -21.59
CA ASP A 160 -6.91 14.60 -22.95
C ASP A 160 -8.10 14.61 -23.91
N LYS A 161 -8.99 13.61 -23.81
CA LYS A 161 -10.24 13.56 -24.60
C LYS A 161 -11.23 14.61 -24.15
N PHE A 162 -11.38 14.81 -22.84
CA PHE A 162 -12.25 15.82 -22.26
C PHE A 162 -11.92 17.21 -22.81
N TYR A 163 -10.65 17.55 -23.02
CA TYR A 163 -10.22 18.83 -23.61
C TYR A 163 -10.82 19.14 -24.99
N SER A 164 -11.40 18.16 -25.70
CA SER A 164 -12.22 18.40 -26.89
C SER A 164 -13.39 19.35 -26.64
N TYR A 165 -13.79 19.60 -25.38
CA TYR A 165 -14.76 20.64 -25.01
C TYR A 165 -14.37 22.02 -25.59
N ARG A 166 -13.07 22.29 -25.76
CA ARG A 166 -12.59 23.55 -26.37
C ARG A 166 -13.01 23.67 -27.83
N LYS A 167 -13.10 22.56 -28.57
CA LYS A 167 -13.62 22.58 -29.95
C LYS A 167 -15.07 23.09 -29.94
N LEU A 168 -15.88 22.55 -29.03
CA LEU A 168 -17.29 22.94 -28.85
C LEU A 168 -17.46 24.40 -28.39
N LEU A 169 -16.55 24.93 -27.57
CA LEU A 169 -16.64 26.33 -27.14
C LEU A 169 -16.03 27.33 -28.14
N TYR A 170 -15.10 26.90 -28.97
CA TYR A 170 -14.31 27.80 -29.81
C TYR A 170 -14.28 27.35 -31.26
N THR A 171 -13.39 26.43 -31.63
CA THR A 171 -13.03 26.19 -33.03
C THR A 171 -14.22 25.75 -33.87
N LYS A 172 -14.96 24.72 -33.43
CA LYS A 172 -16.11 24.21 -34.17
C LYS A 172 -17.29 25.17 -34.13
N TYR A 173 -17.52 25.80 -32.98
CA TYR A 173 -18.55 26.83 -32.87
C TYR A 173 -18.33 27.98 -33.88
N PHE A 174 -17.13 28.54 -33.95
CA PHE A 174 -16.85 29.65 -34.87
C PHE A 174 -16.77 29.22 -36.32
N GLU A 175 -16.32 27.99 -36.61
CA GLU A 175 -16.42 27.39 -37.93
C GLU A 175 -17.88 27.38 -38.42
N LEU A 176 -18.80 26.86 -37.60
CA LEU A 176 -20.23 26.83 -37.92
C LEU A 176 -20.84 28.23 -38.02
N CYS A 177 -20.43 29.16 -37.15
CA CYS A 177 -20.86 30.56 -37.25
C CYS A 177 -20.49 31.17 -38.61
N ASN A 178 -19.28 30.94 -39.10
CA ASN A 178 -18.82 31.46 -40.40
C ASN A 178 -19.55 30.80 -41.57
N GLN A 179 -19.91 29.52 -41.46
CA GLN A 179 -20.58 28.78 -42.52
C GLN A 179 -22.08 29.08 -42.62
N ARG A 180 -22.75 29.24 -41.47
CA ARG A 180 -24.23 29.33 -41.38
C ARG A 180 -24.73 30.75 -41.07
N GLY A 181 -23.85 31.63 -40.61
CA GLY A 181 -24.17 33.02 -40.33
C GLY A 181 -24.60 33.77 -41.60
N VAL A 182 -25.68 34.55 -41.47
CA VAL A 182 -26.23 35.38 -42.55
C VAL A 182 -25.70 36.80 -42.47
N ASP A 183 -25.58 37.33 -41.25
CA ASP A 183 -25.13 38.70 -40.99
C ASP A 183 -24.56 38.82 -39.57
N PHE A 184 -24.21 40.02 -39.14
CA PHE A 184 -23.85 40.36 -37.78
C PHE A 184 -24.84 41.32 -37.15
N ILE A 185 -25.15 41.10 -35.88
CA ILE A 185 -25.89 42.05 -35.04
C ILE A 185 -24.98 42.57 -33.94
N PHE A 186 -25.18 43.83 -33.56
CA PHE A 186 -24.49 44.46 -32.44
C PHE A 186 -25.47 44.57 -31.28
N GLU A 187 -25.23 43.80 -30.22
CA GLU A 187 -26.02 43.87 -28.99
C GLU A 187 -25.09 44.23 -27.83
N ASN A 188 -25.41 45.31 -27.11
CA ASN A 188 -24.62 45.80 -25.97
C ASN A 188 -23.13 46.02 -26.30
N GLY A 189 -22.83 46.47 -27.52
CA GLY A 189 -21.45 46.69 -28.00
C GLY A 189 -20.70 45.41 -28.40
N ILE A 190 -21.34 44.25 -28.34
CA ILE A 190 -20.74 42.95 -28.72
C ILE A 190 -21.26 42.53 -30.10
N LYS A 191 -20.33 42.21 -31.00
CA LYS A 191 -20.64 41.66 -32.33
C LYS A 191 -21.07 40.19 -32.19
N LYS A 192 -22.32 39.88 -32.55
CA LYS A 192 -22.87 38.52 -32.58
C LYS A 192 -23.21 38.11 -34.01
N TRP A 193 -23.16 36.81 -34.27
CA TRP A 193 -23.64 36.24 -35.53
C TRP A 193 -25.16 36.22 -35.56
N LYS A 194 -25.74 36.58 -36.69
CA LYS A 194 -27.16 36.42 -36.99
C LYS A 194 -27.33 35.18 -37.87
N PHE A 195 -28.16 34.26 -37.43
CA PHE A 195 -28.53 33.08 -38.20
C PHE A 195 -29.88 33.31 -38.89
N ARG A 196 -30.26 32.40 -39.80
CA ARG A 196 -31.63 32.40 -40.32
C ARG A 196 -32.59 31.99 -39.21
N ASP A 197 -33.82 32.49 -39.27
CA ASP A 197 -34.83 32.21 -38.24
C ASP A 197 -35.24 30.71 -38.19
N ASP A 198 -34.99 29.96 -39.27
CA ASP A 198 -35.19 28.52 -39.37
C ASP A 198 -33.99 27.68 -38.89
N ASP A 199 -32.83 28.29 -38.64
CA ASP A 199 -31.63 27.61 -38.11
C ASP A 199 -31.67 27.53 -36.58
N LEU A 200 -32.70 26.85 -36.06
CA LEU A 200 -32.95 26.70 -34.62
C LEU A 200 -31.81 25.99 -33.90
N PHE A 201 -31.07 25.10 -34.58
CA PHE A 201 -29.88 24.45 -34.04
C PHE A 201 -28.80 25.47 -33.64
N MET A 202 -28.39 26.35 -34.57
CA MET A 202 -27.36 27.34 -34.29
C MET A 202 -27.81 28.40 -33.28
N ILE A 203 -29.10 28.75 -33.29
CA ILE A 203 -29.68 29.67 -32.29
C ILE A 203 -29.55 29.07 -30.89
N ASN A 204 -30.04 27.84 -30.69
CA ASN A 204 -30.01 27.17 -29.39
C ASN A 204 -28.58 26.89 -28.92
N TYR A 205 -27.69 26.47 -29.81
CA TYR A 205 -26.28 26.27 -29.49
C TYR A 205 -25.61 27.59 -29.06
N THR A 206 -25.85 28.67 -29.79
CA THR A 206 -25.33 30.01 -29.46
C THR A 206 -25.81 30.48 -28.09
N GLU A 207 -27.09 30.31 -27.78
CA GLU A 207 -27.65 30.66 -26.47
C GLU A 207 -27.03 29.84 -25.34
N ASN A 208 -26.92 28.52 -25.51
CA ASN A 208 -26.29 27.64 -24.52
C ASN A 208 -24.83 28.05 -24.25
N ARG A 209 -24.10 28.39 -25.32
CA ARG A 209 -22.72 28.88 -25.22
C ARG A 209 -22.64 30.24 -24.52
N ILE A 210 -23.53 31.18 -24.81
CA ILE A 210 -23.53 32.49 -24.13
C ILE A 210 -23.78 32.32 -22.63
N LYS A 211 -24.73 31.44 -22.25
CA LYS A 211 -25.01 31.12 -20.85
C LYS A 211 -23.76 30.62 -20.12
N ILE A 212 -23.00 29.70 -20.71
CA ILE A 212 -21.81 29.14 -20.05
C ILE A 212 -20.66 30.13 -19.90
N PHE A 213 -20.48 31.05 -20.86
CA PHE A 213 -19.48 32.12 -20.72
C PHE A 213 -19.88 33.20 -19.71
N GLY A 214 -21.17 33.33 -19.40
CA GLY A 214 -21.66 34.18 -18.32
C GLY A 214 -21.52 33.53 -16.93
N ASP A 215 -21.29 32.22 -16.86
CA ASP A 215 -21.24 31.45 -15.61
C ASP A 215 -19.82 31.38 -15.03
N GLN A 216 -19.52 32.30 -14.09
CA GLN A 216 -18.25 32.39 -13.38
C GLN A 216 -17.95 31.19 -12.47
N GLU A 217 -18.92 30.30 -12.23
CA GLU A 217 -18.67 29.05 -11.55
C GLU A 217 -18.05 28.00 -12.48
N VAL A 218 -18.27 28.12 -13.79
CA VAL A 218 -17.79 27.18 -14.81
C VAL A 218 -16.56 27.71 -15.51
N ILE A 219 -16.59 28.95 -16.02
CA ILE A 219 -15.51 29.55 -16.79
C ILE A 219 -15.14 30.91 -16.17
N THR A 220 -13.85 31.12 -15.95
CA THR A 220 -13.31 32.42 -15.53
C THR A 220 -12.34 32.95 -16.60
N GLU A 221 -11.78 34.14 -16.38
CA GLU A 221 -10.73 34.70 -17.25
C GLU A 221 -9.51 33.77 -17.41
N GLY A 222 -9.26 32.90 -16.42
CA GLY A 222 -8.18 31.91 -16.44
C GLY A 222 -8.54 30.59 -17.15
N GLY A 223 -9.78 30.43 -17.64
CA GLY A 223 -10.25 29.24 -18.34
C GLY A 223 -11.27 28.42 -17.56
N LEU A 224 -11.30 27.11 -17.81
CA LEU A 224 -12.24 26.18 -17.17
C LEU A 224 -11.93 26.03 -15.69
N LYS A 225 -12.91 26.33 -14.84
CA LYS A 225 -12.82 26.22 -13.38
C LYS A 225 -13.30 24.86 -12.87
N ASP A 226 -14.42 24.37 -13.40
CA ASP A 226 -15.07 23.15 -12.91
C ASP A 226 -15.56 22.27 -14.08
N ARG A 227 -15.00 21.06 -14.17
CA ARG A 227 -15.32 20.08 -15.23
C ARG A 227 -16.72 19.48 -15.08
N ALA A 228 -17.16 19.25 -13.85
CA ALA A 228 -18.47 18.67 -13.57
C ALA A 228 -19.56 19.67 -13.93
N LYS A 229 -19.41 20.93 -13.50
CA LYS A 229 -20.37 21.98 -13.85
C LYS A 229 -20.39 22.29 -15.35
N LEU A 230 -19.24 22.25 -16.05
CA LEU A 230 -19.22 22.38 -17.51
C LEU A 230 -20.01 21.25 -18.18
N THR A 231 -19.80 20.02 -17.71
CA THR A 231 -20.47 18.85 -18.28
C THR A 231 -21.97 18.94 -18.09
N GLU A 232 -22.41 19.24 -16.86
CA GLU A 232 -23.83 19.38 -16.50
C GLU A 232 -24.52 20.54 -17.20
N ARG A 233 -23.89 21.72 -17.23
CA ARG A 233 -24.54 22.98 -17.66
C ARG A 233 -24.34 23.33 -19.12
N PHE A 234 -23.38 22.70 -19.81
CA PHE A 234 -23.10 22.98 -21.21
C PHE A 234 -23.06 21.72 -22.08
N ILE A 235 -22.28 20.70 -21.72
CA ILE A 235 -22.07 19.53 -22.58
C ILE A 235 -23.35 18.70 -22.72
N ILE A 236 -23.98 18.30 -21.61
CA ILE A 236 -25.22 17.53 -21.63
C ILE A 236 -26.35 18.30 -22.35
N PRO A 237 -26.60 19.59 -22.05
CA PRO A 237 -27.54 20.38 -22.84
C PRO A 237 -27.21 20.43 -24.33
N LEU A 238 -25.92 20.50 -24.71
CA LEU A 238 -25.51 20.51 -26.11
C LEU A 238 -25.75 19.16 -26.81
N VAL A 239 -25.58 18.03 -26.10
CA VAL A 239 -25.97 16.70 -26.60
C VAL A 239 -27.46 16.68 -26.93
N HIS A 240 -28.32 17.20 -26.04
CA HIS A 240 -29.76 17.26 -26.29
C HIS A 240 -30.11 18.21 -27.45
N ILE A 241 -29.56 19.42 -27.45
CA ILE A 241 -29.78 20.41 -28.53
C ILE A 241 -29.40 19.83 -29.89
N SER A 242 -28.27 19.12 -29.99
CA SER A 242 -27.83 18.53 -31.25
C SER A 242 -28.64 17.30 -31.66
N ALA A 243 -29.05 16.46 -30.70
CA ALA A 243 -29.84 15.26 -30.97
C ALA A 243 -31.20 15.57 -31.62
N ASP A 244 -31.82 16.72 -31.30
CA ASP A 244 -33.10 17.14 -31.88
C ASP A 244 -33.06 17.40 -33.40
N TYR A 245 -31.86 17.48 -34.00
CA TYR A 245 -31.66 17.76 -35.43
C TYR A 245 -30.94 16.63 -36.17
N ILE A 246 -30.80 15.46 -35.53
CA ILE A 246 -30.26 14.23 -36.15
C ILE A 246 -31.43 13.39 -36.65
N PRO A 247 -31.37 12.82 -37.88
CA PRO A 247 -30.22 12.76 -38.79
C PRO A 247 -30.14 13.87 -39.85
N GLU A 248 -31.03 14.86 -39.82
CA GLU A 248 -31.20 15.83 -40.91
C GLU A 248 -30.03 16.82 -41.06
N ASP A 249 -29.38 17.19 -39.96
CA ASP A 249 -28.28 18.17 -39.95
C ASP A 249 -26.92 17.51 -39.67
N TYR A 250 -26.08 17.48 -40.71
CA TYR A 250 -24.72 16.94 -40.62
C TYR A 250 -23.86 17.64 -39.55
N ASN A 251 -24.02 18.95 -39.37
CA ASN A 251 -23.27 19.69 -38.36
C ASN A 251 -23.76 19.35 -36.95
N ALA A 252 -25.06 19.09 -36.79
CA ALA A 252 -25.60 18.63 -35.51
C ALA A 252 -25.06 17.25 -35.15
N ILE A 253 -24.90 16.33 -36.11
CA ILE A 253 -24.24 15.02 -35.91
C ILE A 253 -22.80 15.22 -35.40
N GLU A 254 -21.98 16.03 -36.10
CA GLU A 254 -20.58 16.26 -35.69
C GLU A 254 -20.48 16.87 -34.28
N ILE A 255 -21.34 17.83 -33.95
CA ILE A 255 -21.36 18.45 -32.61
C ILE A 255 -21.82 17.46 -31.55
N ASN A 256 -22.82 16.62 -31.85
CA ASN A 256 -23.30 15.58 -30.94
C ASN A 256 -22.20 14.56 -30.63
N ASP A 257 -21.47 14.11 -31.65
CA ASP A 257 -20.37 13.16 -31.50
C ASP A 257 -19.26 13.70 -30.59
N ILE A 258 -18.82 14.95 -30.81
CA ILE A 258 -17.80 15.58 -29.97
C ILE A 258 -18.33 15.80 -28.55
N ALA A 259 -19.60 16.22 -28.38
CA ALA A 259 -20.19 16.43 -27.07
C ALA A 259 -20.33 15.12 -26.28
N ASN A 260 -20.72 14.02 -26.94
CA ASN A 260 -20.77 12.69 -26.35
C ASN A 260 -19.37 12.17 -25.98
N GLU A 261 -18.35 12.42 -26.81
CA GLU A 261 -16.96 12.07 -26.46
C GLU A 261 -16.52 12.77 -25.18
N VAL A 262 -16.79 14.08 -25.07
CA VAL A 262 -16.45 14.88 -23.87
C VAL A 262 -17.21 14.38 -22.64
N ASN A 263 -18.52 14.12 -22.76
CA ASN A 263 -19.34 13.62 -21.65
C ASN A 263 -18.87 12.24 -21.17
N THR A 264 -18.59 11.34 -22.11
CA THR A 264 -18.07 9.99 -21.82
C THR A 264 -16.71 10.09 -21.13
N ALA A 265 -15.81 10.93 -21.65
CA ALA A 265 -14.51 11.16 -21.04
C ALA A 265 -14.62 11.67 -19.60
N HIS A 266 -15.51 12.63 -19.32
CA HIS A 266 -15.75 13.10 -17.94
C HIS A 266 -16.26 11.98 -17.03
N THR A 267 -17.21 11.17 -17.52
CA THR A 267 -17.76 10.03 -16.78
C THR A 267 -16.68 9.01 -16.44
N ASP A 268 -15.81 8.69 -17.41
CA ASP A 268 -14.69 7.78 -17.23
C ASP A 268 -13.65 8.32 -16.22
N MET A 269 -13.39 9.63 -16.23
CA MET A 269 -12.53 10.28 -15.22
C MET A 269 -13.09 10.10 -13.81
N VAL A 270 -14.40 10.37 -13.63
CA VAL A 270 -15.08 10.19 -12.34
C VAL A 270 -15.00 8.73 -11.90
N TYR A 271 -15.29 7.78 -12.80
CA TYR A 271 -15.21 6.35 -12.51
C TYR A 271 -13.79 5.90 -12.11
N ALA A 272 -12.76 6.38 -12.83
CA ALA A 272 -11.37 6.09 -12.51
C ALA A 272 -11.00 6.62 -11.12
N THR A 273 -11.42 7.84 -10.77
CA THR A 273 -11.21 8.44 -9.45
C THR A 273 -11.93 7.65 -8.36
N THR A 274 -13.20 7.30 -8.54
CA THR A 274 -13.95 6.50 -7.55
C THR A 274 -13.31 5.14 -7.31
N THR A 275 -12.92 4.44 -8.38
CA THR A 275 -12.28 3.12 -8.28
C THR A 275 -10.94 3.19 -7.55
N HIS A 276 -10.12 4.20 -7.86
CA HIS A 276 -8.85 4.45 -7.17
C HIS A 276 -9.05 4.68 -5.67
N PHE A 277 -10.01 5.51 -5.27
CA PHE A 277 -10.26 5.77 -3.85
C PHE A 277 -10.87 4.58 -3.10
N GLN A 278 -11.62 3.70 -3.78
CA GLN A 278 -12.01 2.41 -3.21
C GLN A 278 -10.81 1.50 -2.92
N ALA A 279 -9.83 1.46 -3.84
CA ALA A 279 -8.58 0.73 -3.63
C ALA A 279 -7.77 1.35 -2.48
N VAL A 280 -7.64 2.68 -2.42
CA VAL A 280 -6.98 3.41 -1.32
C VAL A 280 -7.60 3.09 0.04
N ASN A 281 -8.93 3.06 0.13
CA ASN A 281 -9.62 2.68 1.37
C ASN A 281 -9.31 1.22 1.76
N SER A 282 -9.25 0.31 0.78
CA SER A 282 -8.86 -1.08 1.06
C SER A 282 -7.43 -1.19 1.61
N TYR A 283 -6.49 -0.41 1.06
CA TYR A 283 -5.12 -0.32 1.60
C TYR A 283 -5.08 0.30 3.01
N LEU A 284 -5.90 1.32 3.27
CA LEU A 284 -6.04 1.94 4.58
C LEU A 284 -6.53 0.94 5.63
N ASP A 285 -7.57 0.16 5.32
CA ASP A 285 -8.13 -0.85 6.21
C ASP A 285 -7.10 -1.92 6.58
N ILE A 286 -6.30 -2.38 5.60
CA ILE A 286 -5.21 -3.33 5.84
C ILE A 286 -4.18 -2.74 6.81
N LEU A 287 -3.78 -1.48 6.62
CA LEU A 287 -2.80 -0.84 7.51
C LEU A 287 -3.35 -0.64 8.93
N VAL A 288 -4.63 -0.25 9.07
CA VAL A 288 -5.29 -0.09 10.37
C VAL A 288 -5.33 -1.43 11.11
N ASP A 289 -5.78 -2.50 10.45
CA ASP A 289 -5.82 -3.85 11.02
C ASP A 289 -4.43 -4.35 11.44
N ILE A 290 -3.39 -4.09 10.64
CA ILE A 290 -2.01 -4.42 11.01
C ILE A 290 -1.55 -3.62 12.23
N ASN A 291 -1.84 -2.31 12.27
CA ASN A 291 -1.45 -1.46 13.40
C ASN A 291 -2.13 -1.91 14.70
N ASP A 292 -3.40 -2.30 14.63
CA ASP A 292 -4.15 -2.82 15.78
C ASP A 292 -3.57 -4.15 16.28
N LYS A 293 -3.20 -5.06 15.37
CA LYS A 293 -2.54 -6.33 15.72
C LYS A 293 -1.15 -6.12 16.32
N ILE A 294 -0.39 -5.15 15.82
CA ILE A 294 0.91 -4.79 16.42
C ILE A 294 0.67 -4.25 17.84
N ALA A 295 -0.30 -3.35 18.02
CA ALA A 295 -0.64 -2.80 19.33
C ALA A 295 -1.16 -3.87 20.30
N GLU A 296 -1.90 -4.88 19.83
CA GLU A 296 -2.33 -6.02 20.65
C GLU A 296 -1.12 -6.84 21.14
N TYR A 297 -0.14 -7.11 20.27
CA TYR A 297 1.04 -7.88 20.62
C TYR A 297 2.02 -7.15 21.56
N LEU A 298 2.09 -5.82 21.46
CA LEU A 298 2.99 -5.00 22.28
C LEU A 298 2.44 -4.65 23.68
N LYS A 299 1.18 -4.99 23.97
CA LYS A 299 0.57 -4.84 25.30
C LYS A 299 1.06 -5.91 26.27
#